data_AF-M4FD47-F1
#
_entry.id   AF-M4FD47-F1
#
_cell.length_a   1.000
_cell.length_b   1.000
_cell.length_c   1.000
_cell.angle_alpha   90.00
_cell.angle_beta   90.00
_cell.angle_gamma   90.00
#
_symmetry.space_group_name_H-M   'P 1'
#
loop_
_entity.id
_entity.type
_entity.pdbx_description
1 polymer ?
#
loop_
_entity_poly.entity_id
_entity_poly.type
_entity_poly.pdbx_seq_one_letter_code
_entity_poly.pdbx_strand_id
1 'polypeptide(L)'
;MGKVHGSLARAGKVRGQTPKVAKQDKKKKPRGRAHKRLQHNRRFVTAALALVAMAQSEVLRCPHRLDTSRQGNIHKALALSAFLLTSMATKALPYRI
;
A
#
# COMPACT_ATOMS: atom_id res chain seq x y z
N MET A 1 -27.68 1.86 -44.73
CA MET A 1 -26.40 1.10 -44.61
C MET A 1 -26.57 0.03 -43.54
N GLY A 2 -26.70 -1.23 -43.93
CA GLY A 2 -27.14 -2.34 -43.06
C GLY A 2 -26.05 -2.94 -42.17
N LYS A 3 -26.47 -3.79 -41.23
CA LYS A 3 -25.59 -4.58 -40.35
C LYS A 3 -24.89 -5.67 -41.17
N VAL A 4 -23.63 -5.44 -41.52
CA VAL A 4 -22.82 -6.37 -42.34
C VAL A 4 -22.05 -7.38 -41.46
N HIS A 5 -22.09 -8.67 -41.80
CA HIS A 5 -21.36 -9.76 -41.14
C HIS A 5 -19.86 -9.78 -41.47
N GLY A 6 -19.05 -10.38 -40.58
CA GLY A 6 -17.56 -10.36 -40.55
C GLY A 6 -16.87 -10.24 -41.92
N SER A 7 -16.18 -9.12 -42.19
CA SER A 7 -15.39 -8.90 -43.41
C SER A 7 -13.96 -8.50 -43.05
N LEU A 8 -13.02 -8.75 -43.96
CA LEU A 8 -11.59 -8.44 -43.77
C LEU A 8 -11.33 -6.96 -43.44
N ALA A 9 -12.16 -6.06 -43.97
CA ALA A 9 -12.09 -4.62 -43.69
C ALA A 9 -12.32 -4.24 -42.21
N ARG A 10 -12.82 -5.17 -41.37
CA ARG A 10 -13.05 -4.95 -39.93
C ARG A 10 -12.05 -5.67 -39.03
N ALA A 11 -11.01 -6.27 -39.61
CA ALA A 11 -9.91 -6.84 -38.84
C ALA A 11 -9.25 -5.76 -37.97
N GLY A 12 -8.91 -6.09 -36.72
CA GLY A 12 -8.27 -5.17 -35.80
C GLY A 12 -9.16 -4.06 -35.21
N LYS A 13 -10.45 -3.95 -35.59
CA LYS A 13 -11.41 -2.93 -35.12
C LYS A 13 -11.31 -2.67 -33.61
N VAL A 14 -11.34 -3.73 -32.81
CA VAL A 14 -11.37 -3.64 -31.34
C VAL A 14 -10.03 -3.14 -30.76
N ARG A 15 -8.89 -3.51 -31.37
CA ARG A 15 -7.57 -3.07 -30.90
C ARG A 15 -7.26 -1.62 -31.26
N GLY A 16 -7.82 -1.12 -32.37
CA GLY A 16 -7.71 0.30 -32.77
C GLY A 16 -8.70 1.21 -32.04
N GLN A 17 -9.86 0.68 -31.65
CA GLN A 17 -10.88 1.43 -30.90
C GLN A 17 -10.48 1.65 -29.42
N THR A 18 -9.72 0.73 -28.83
CA THR A 18 -9.34 0.84 -27.42
C THR A 18 -8.21 1.87 -27.23
N PRO A 19 -8.32 2.80 -26.25
CA PRO A 19 -7.27 3.77 -25.99
C PRO A 19 -5.99 3.05 -25.58
N LYS A 20 -4.85 3.47 -26.15
CA LYS A 20 -3.56 2.86 -25.85
C LYS A 20 -3.04 3.32 -24.50
N VAL A 21 -3.29 2.53 -23.46
CA VAL A 21 -2.76 2.80 -22.11
C VAL A 21 -1.28 2.40 -22.05
N ALA A 22 -0.42 3.35 -21.67
CA ALA A 22 1.00 3.10 -21.42
C ALA A 22 1.18 2.15 -20.21
N LYS A 23 2.24 1.34 -20.23
CA LYS A 23 2.55 0.47 -19.10
C LYS A 23 3.01 1.32 -17.93
N GLN A 24 2.38 1.14 -16.77
CA GLN A 24 2.83 1.76 -15.53
C GLN A 24 4.20 1.18 -15.12
N ASP A 25 5.06 2.05 -14.61
CA ASP A 25 6.32 1.65 -14.00
C ASP A 25 6.06 0.86 -12.73
N LYS A 26 6.55 -0.38 -12.71
CA LYS A 26 6.40 -1.31 -11.58
C LYS A 26 7.76 -1.75 -11.10
N LYS A 27 7.93 -1.79 -9.78
CA LYS A 27 9.14 -2.34 -9.15
C LYS A 27 9.35 -3.78 -9.60
N LYS A 28 10.61 -4.14 -9.84
CA LYS A 28 10.99 -5.50 -10.24
C LYS A 28 10.55 -6.48 -9.16
N LYS A 29 9.82 -7.52 -9.55
CA LYS A 29 9.54 -8.65 -8.65
C LYS A 29 10.84 -9.42 -8.43
N PRO A 30 11.14 -9.84 -7.18
CA PRO A 30 12.30 -10.72 -6.95
C PRO A 30 12.10 -12.02 -7.73
N ARG A 31 13.20 -12.62 -8.20
CA ARG A 31 13.21 -13.85 -9.01
C ARG A 31 13.67 -15.05 -8.18
N GLY A 32 13.37 -16.26 -8.66
CA GLY A 32 13.85 -17.52 -8.07
C GLY A 32 13.34 -17.77 -6.64
N ARG A 33 14.25 -18.16 -5.74
CA ARG A 33 13.94 -18.55 -4.35
C ARG A 33 13.24 -17.44 -3.56
N ALA A 34 13.67 -16.19 -3.74
CA ALA A 34 13.06 -15.05 -3.07
C ALA A 34 11.58 -14.89 -3.44
N HIS A 35 11.21 -15.15 -4.71
CA HIS A 35 9.81 -15.13 -5.13
C HIS A 35 9.01 -16.27 -4.49
N LYS A 36 9.57 -17.47 -4.44
CA LYS A 36 8.92 -18.65 -3.85
C LYS A 36 8.68 -18.48 -2.35
N ARG A 37 9.62 -17.89 -1.61
CA ARG A 37 9.44 -17.53 -0.19
C ARG A 37 8.28 -16.54 -0.01
N LEU A 38 8.22 -15.49 -0.83
CA LEU A 38 7.12 -14.52 -0.79
C LEU A 38 5.76 -15.17 -1.12
N GLN A 39 5.70 -16.07 -2.10
CA GLN A 39 4.47 -16.80 -2.44
C GLN A 39 4.03 -17.71 -1.29
N HIS A 40 4.94 -18.46 -0.69
CA HIS A 40 4.64 -19.35 0.43
C HIS A 40 4.14 -18.56 1.65
N ASN A 41 4.85 -17.50 2.02
CA ASN A 41 4.44 -16.65 3.14
C ASN A 41 3.04 -16.06 2.92
N ARG A 42 2.74 -15.57 1.71
CA ARG A 42 1.40 -15.02 1.38
C ARG A 42 0.29 -16.06 1.41
N ARG A 43 0.55 -17.27 0.89
CA ARG A 43 -0.49 -18.30 0.72
C ARG A 43 -0.77 -19.09 1.99
N PHE A 44 0.26 -19.38 2.76
CA PHE A 44 0.16 -20.34 3.86
C PHE A 44 0.39 -19.69 5.22
N VAL A 45 1.41 -18.84 5.36
CA VAL A 45 1.77 -18.27 6.67
C VAL A 45 0.87 -17.10 7.06
N THR A 46 0.71 -16.11 6.17
CA THR A 46 -0.11 -14.92 6.44
C THR A 46 -1.60 -15.22 6.37
N ALA A 47 -2.04 -16.16 5.53
CA ALA A 47 -3.44 -16.60 5.48
C ALA A 47 -3.85 -17.35 6.77
N ALA A 48 -2.99 -18.24 7.27
CA ALA A 48 -3.22 -18.91 8.56
C ALA A 48 -3.24 -17.92 9.73
N LEU A 49 -2.31 -16.96 9.75
CA LEU A 49 -2.29 -15.91 10.76
C LEU A 49 -3.53 -14.99 10.69
N ALA A 50 -4.03 -14.69 9.50
CA ALA A 50 -5.24 -13.88 9.33
C ALA A 50 -6.50 -14.57 9.87
N LEU A 51 -6.62 -15.89 9.75
CA LEU A 51 -7.71 -16.65 10.36
C LEU A 51 -7.65 -16.60 11.89
N VAL A 52 -6.46 -16.73 12.48
CA VAL A 52 -6.26 -16.62 13.93
C VAL A 52 -6.45 -15.18 14.44
N ALA A 53 -6.06 -14.17 13.67
CA ALA A 53 -6.19 -12.77 14.04
C ALA A 53 -7.61 -12.21 13.90
N MET A 54 -8.43 -12.73 12.96
CA MET A 54 -9.84 -12.34 12.87
C MET A 54 -10.62 -12.83 14.09
N ALA A 55 -10.25 -13.97 14.70
CA ALA A 55 -10.84 -14.49 15.93
C ALA A 55 -10.54 -13.62 17.18
N GLN A 56 -9.53 -12.74 17.15
CA GLN A 56 -9.24 -11.81 18.26
C GLN A 56 -9.88 -10.42 18.09
N SER A 57 -10.57 -10.16 16.97
CA SER A 57 -11.04 -8.81 16.64
C SER A 57 -12.54 -8.55 16.79
N GLU A 58 -13.32 -9.52 17.28
CA GLU A 58 -14.74 -9.26 17.62
C GLU A 58 -14.92 -8.27 18.79
N VAL A 59 -13.88 -8.01 19.60
CA VAL A 59 -13.99 -7.04 20.72
C VAL A 59 -13.67 -5.60 20.30
N LEU A 60 -13.07 -5.35 19.13
CA LEU A 60 -12.67 -4.00 18.72
C LEU A 60 -12.80 -3.79 17.21
N ARG A 61 -14.04 -3.71 16.70
CA ARG A 61 -14.29 -3.05 15.41
C ARG A 61 -15.71 -2.47 15.34
N CYS A 62 -15.92 -1.33 15.99
CA CYS A 62 -16.87 -0.33 15.51
C CYS A 62 -16.29 0.26 14.20
N PRO A 63 -16.97 0.16 13.05
CA PRO A 63 -16.44 0.71 11.81
C PRO A 63 -16.86 2.18 11.71
N HIS A 64 -15.97 3.11 12.05
CA HIS A 64 -16.03 4.45 11.45
C HIS A 64 -14.83 4.62 10.53
N ARG A 65 -15.15 4.74 9.23
CA ARG A 65 -14.24 5.12 8.15
C ARG A 65 -13.59 6.46 8.53
N LEU A 66 -12.30 6.46 8.85
CA LEU A 66 -11.55 7.69 9.08
C LEU A 66 -10.95 8.17 7.76
N ASP A 67 -11.45 9.31 7.30
CA ASP A 67 -10.93 10.06 6.15
C ASP A 67 -9.43 10.36 6.32
N THR A 68 -8.69 10.20 5.22
CA THR A 68 -7.26 10.51 5.08
C THR A 68 -6.92 12.00 5.15
N SER A 69 -7.80 12.84 5.71
CA SER A 69 -7.55 14.27 5.91
C SER A 69 -6.86 14.58 7.26
N ARG A 70 -6.81 13.62 8.20
CA ARG A 70 -6.26 13.83 9.56
C ARG A 70 -4.79 13.40 9.75
N GLN A 71 -4.08 13.02 8.68
CA GLN A 71 -2.66 12.62 8.75
C GLN A 71 -1.67 13.80 8.79
N GLY A 72 -2.10 15.02 8.44
CA GLY A 72 -1.22 16.21 8.42
C GLY A 72 -0.79 16.73 9.79
N ASN A 73 -1.57 16.49 10.86
CA ASN A 73 -1.29 17.06 12.18
C ASN A 73 -0.51 16.12 13.12
N ILE A 74 -0.52 14.81 12.86
CA ILE A 74 0.17 13.83 13.71
C ILE A 74 1.69 13.96 13.54
N HIS A 75 2.17 14.14 12.30
CA HIS A 75 3.59 14.34 12.02
C HIS A 75 4.12 15.64 12.62
N LYS A 76 3.31 16.71 12.66
CA LYS A 76 3.69 17.99 13.28
C LYS A 76 3.73 17.90 14.81
N ALA A 77 2.77 17.22 15.43
CA ALA A 77 2.75 17.00 16.87
C ALA A 77 3.92 16.13 17.36
N LEU A 78 4.27 15.07 16.62
CA LEU A 78 5.43 14.22 16.93
C LEU A 78 6.76 14.95 16.72
N ALA A 79 6.85 15.85 15.74
CA ALA A 79 8.04 16.68 15.54
C ALA A 79 8.25 17.70 16.69
N LEU A 80 7.16 18.32 17.17
CA LEU A 80 7.22 19.25 18.30
C LEU A 80 7.56 18.55 19.62
N SER A 81 7.02 17.35 19.88
CA SER A 81 7.37 16.59 21.09
C SER A 81 8.83 16.11 21.06
N ALA A 82 9.33 15.64 19.92
CA ALA A 82 10.73 15.24 19.77
C ALA A 82 11.69 16.44 19.95
N PHE A 83 11.32 17.62 19.48
CA PHE A 83 12.11 18.85 19.66
C PHE A 83 12.18 19.28 21.13
N LEU A 84 11.05 19.26 21.86
CA LEU A 84 11.01 19.61 23.28
C LEU A 84 11.79 18.61 24.15
N LEU A 85 11.70 17.30 23.87
CA LEU A 85 12.49 16.27 24.57
C LEU A 85 13.99 16.46 24.39
N THR A 86 14.44 16.82 23.18
CA THR A 86 15.86 17.08 22.90
C THR A 86 16.33 18.36 23.58
N SER A 87 15.49 19.41 23.63
CA SER A 87 15.82 20.66 24.32
C SER A 87 15.91 20.53 25.84
N MET A 88 15.15 19.62 26.47
CA MET A 88 15.27 19.36 27.90
C MET A 88 16.53 18.54 28.22
N ALA A 89 16.94 17.63 27.34
CA ALA A 89 18.14 16.82 27.52
C ALA A 89 19.46 17.62 27.46
N THR A 90 19.53 18.69 26.65
CA THR A 90 20.74 19.53 26.56
C THR A 90 20.88 20.57 27.66
N LYS A 91 19.81 20.85 28.44
CA LYS A 91 19.87 21.71 29.64
C LYS A 91 20.21 20.94 30.92
N ALA A 92 20.26 19.60 30.87
CA ALA A 92 20.53 18.74 32.02
C ALA A 92 21.95 18.13 32.03
N LEU A 93 22.84 18.56 31.15
CA LEU A 93 24.26 18.20 31.22
C LEU A 93 25.03 19.35 31.87
N PRO A 94 25.36 19.28 33.18
CA PRO A 94 26.42 20.11 33.71
C PRO A 94 27.73 19.67 33.05
N TYR A 95 28.30 20.57 32.27
CA TYR A 95 29.73 20.63 32.01
C TYR A 95 30.49 20.25 33.29
N ARG A 96 31.33 19.22 33.20
CA ARG A 96 32.40 19.00 34.17
C ARG A 96 33.59 18.38 33.43
N ILE A 97 34.56 19.27 33.18
CA ILE A 97 36.02 19.08 33.07
C ILE A 97 36.48 17.89 32.21
#